data_AF-A0A6P9DHJ8-F1
#
_entry.id   AF-A0A6P9DHJ8-F1
#
_cell.length_a   1.000
_cell.length_b   1.000
_cell.length_c   1.000
_cell.angle_alpha   90.00
_cell.angle_beta   90.00
_cell.angle_gamma   90.00
#
_symmetry.space_group_name_H-M   'P 1'
#
loop_
_entity.id
_entity.type
_entity.pdbx_description
1 polymer ?
#
loop_
_entity_poly.entity_id
_entity_poly.type
_entity_poly.pdbx_seq_one_letter_code
_entity_poly.pdbx_strand_id
1 'polypeptide(L)'
;MEVLRRSSVFAAEVMEVFDRTPTDKELVSQAKVLCRDYIHSRLIRAGIGWNKPEHSSPVPVGKLAEVSSILLRLGDELEYIRPNLYRNIARQLNISLHSETVVTDAFLAVATQIFSSGITWGKIASLYAVAAGLAVDCVRHAQPAMVHTIVDCLGEFVRKTLVTWMKRRGGWCEKCW
;
A
#
# COMPACT_ATOMS: atom_id res chain seq x y z
N MET A 1 -5.29 -51.15 -0.77
CA MET A 1 -5.54 -50.01 -1.68
C MET A 1 -5.82 -48.68 -0.98
N GLU A 2 -5.77 -48.60 0.36
CA GLU A 2 -6.21 -47.42 1.12
C GLU A 2 -5.10 -46.39 1.40
N VAL A 3 -3.85 -46.86 1.46
CA VAL A 3 -2.65 -46.03 1.67
C VAL A 3 -2.38 -45.06 0.51
N LEU A 4 -2.52 -45.52 -0.75
CA LEU A 4 -2.32 -44.67 -1.94
C LEU A 4 -3.37 -43.54 -2.04
N ARG A 5 -4.60 -43.78 -1.56
CA ARG A 5 -5.71 -42.82 -1.63
C ARG A 5 -5.56 -41.72 -0.57
N ARG A 6 -5.06 -42.05 0.63
CA ARG A 6 -4.75 -41.06 1.68
C ARG A 6 -3.56 -40.18 1.29
N SER A 7 -2.56 -40.75 0.62
CA SER A 7 -1.42 -39.98 0.07
C SER A 7 -1.84 -39.01 -1.03
N SER A 8 -2.80 -39.36 -1.89
CA SER A 8 -3.30 -38.45 -2.93
C SER A 8 -4.20 -37.34 -2.39
N VAL A 9 -5.00 -37.60 -1.34
CA VAL A 9 -5.80 -36.56 -0.69
C VAL A 9 -4.88 -35.58 0.05
N PHE A 10 -3.88 -36.08 0.77
CA PHE A 10 -2.91 -35.22 1.45
C PHE A 10 -2.08 -34.40 0.45
N ALA A 11 -1.68 -34.98 -0.69
CA ALA A 11 -1.01 -34.24 -1.75
C ALA A 11 -1.91 -33.18 -2.41
N ALA A 12 -3.20 -33.48 -2.62
CA ALA A 12 -4.17 -32.52 -3.16
C ALA A 12 -4.45 -31.38 -2.17
N GLU A 13 -4.57 -31.68 -0.87
CA GLU A 13 -4.82 -30.70 0.19
C GLU A 13 -3.59 -29.82 0.43
N VAL A 14 -2.38 -30.39 0.34
CA VAL A 14 -1.13 -29.61 0.34
C VAL A 14 -0.97 -28.78 -0.93
N MET A 15 -1.38 -29.29 -2.11
CA MET A 15 -1.37 -28.49 -3.35
C MET A 15 -2.41 -27.35 -3.33
N GLU A 16 -3.58 -27.53 -2.73
CA GLU A 16 -4.58 -26.46 -2.57
C GLU A 16 -4.08 -25.31 -1.67
N VAL A 17 -3.18 -25.59 -0.72
CA VAL A 17 -2.55 -24.57 0.14
C VAL A 17 -1.54 -23.72 -0.63
N PHE A 18 -0.92 -24.26 -1.69
CA PHE A 18 0.09 -23.56 -2.49
C PHE A 18 -0.45 -22.89 -3.76
N ASP A 19 -1.65 -23.25 -4.25
CA ASP A 19 -2.19 -22.74 -5.52
C ASP A 19 -3.34 -21.73 -5.38
N ARG A 20 -3.65 -21.26 -4.17
CA ARG A 20 -4.70 -20.27 -3.98
C ARG A 20 -4.24 -18.89 -4.45
N THR A 21 -4.63 -18.55 -5.69
CA THR A 21 -4.56 -17.17 -6.18
C THR A 21 -5.25 -16.23 -5.18
N PRO A 22 -4.58 -15.18 -4.70
CA PRO A 22 -5.13 -14.30 -3.68
C PRO A 22 -6.40 -13.62 -4.18
N THR A 23 -7.42 -13.54 -3.32
CA THR A 23 -8.69 -12.90 -3.64
C THR A 23 -8.54 -11.39 -3.73
N ASP A 24 -9.45 -10.72 -4.45
CA ASP A 24 -9.45 -9.25 -4.55
C ASP A 24 -9.52 -8.60 -3.16
N LYS A 25 -10.35 -9.17 -2.28
CA LYS A 25 -10.53 -8.70 -0.90
C LYS A 25 -9.25 -8.82 -0.08
N GLU A 26 -8.52 -9.92 -0.22
CA GLU A 26 -7.23 -10.11 0.44
C GLU A 26 -6.18 -9.12 -0.06
N LEU A 27 -6.05 -8.96 -1.38
CA LEU A 27 -5.09 -8.02 -1.96
C LEU A 27 -5.35 -6.58 -1.53
N VAL A 28 -6.62 -6.16 -1.50
CA VAL A 28 -7.02 -4.83 -1.05
C VAL A 28 -6.78 -4.66 0.45
N SER A 29 -7.11 -5.68 1.25
CA SER A 29 -6.86 -5.66 2.70
C SER A 29 -5.36 -5.52 3.00
N GLN A 30 -4.53 -6.35 2.36
CA GLN A 30 -3.07 -6.29 2.45
C GLN A 30 -2.54 -4.92 2.01
N ALA A 31 -3.06 -4.38 0.91
CA ALA A 31 -2.66 -3.06 0.42
C ALA A 31 -2.92 -1.94 1.45
N LYS A 32 -4.09 -1.97 2.10
CA LYS A 32 -4.45 -1.00 3.14
C LYS A 32 -3.58 -1.16 4.39
N VAL A 33 -3.24 -2.40 4.78
CA VAL A 33 -2.34 -2.67 5.91
C VAL A 33 -0.94 -2.11 5.63
N LEU A 34 -0.38 -2.41 4.46
CA LEU A 34 0.90 -1.86 4.03
C LEU A 34 0.88 -0.32 3.99
N CYS A 35 -0.25 0.27 3.59
CA CYS A 35 -0.37 1.72 3.48
C CYS A 35 -0.35 2.38 4.85
N ARG A 36 -1.07 1.82 5.82
CA ARG A 36 -1.05 2.30 7.21
C ARG A 36 0.34 2.23 7.82
N ASP A 37 1.04 1.10 7.64
CA ASP A 37 2.39 0.92 8.16
C ASP A 37 3.37 1.93 7.53
N TYR A 38 3.27 2.13 6.22
CA TYR A 38 4.09 3.09 5.50
C TYR A 38 3.85 4.54 5.98
N ILE A 39 2.58 4.96 6.07
CA ILE A 39 2.22 6.29 6.57
C ILE A 39 2.73 6.49 8.00
N HIS A 40 2.55 5.49 8.86
CA HIS A 40 2.98 5.57 10.25
C HIS A 40 4.50 5.74 10.37
N SER A 41 5.28 4.95 9.61
CA SER A 41 6.73 5.10 9.51
C SER A 41 7.13 6.52 9.09
N ARG A 42 6.45 7.09 8.09
CA ARG A 42 6.74 8.45 7.60
C ARG A 42 6.34 9.55 8.58
N LEU A 43 5.26 9.39 9.33
CA LEU A 43 4.86 10.32 10.40
C LEU A 43 5.91 10.36 11.52
N ILE A 44 6.37 9.19 11.99
CA ILE A 44 7.44 9.09 12.99
C ILE A 44 8.72 9.77 12.48
N ARG A 45 9.12 9.47 11.24
CA ARG A 45 10.31 10.09 10.64
C ARG A 45 10.19 11.59 10.46
N ALA A 46 8.98 12.12 10.31
CA ALA A 46 8.70 13.54 10.24
C ALA A 46 8.70 14.24 11.62
N GLY A 47 8.91 13.50 12.72
CA GLY A 47 8.87 14.02 14.09
C GLY A 47 7.45 14.38 14.55
N ILE A 48 6.43 13.91 13.83
CA ILE A 48 5.03 14.16 14.17
C ILE A 48 4.62 13.07 15.15
N GLY A 49 4.44 13.44 16.42
CA GLY A 49 3.94 12.56 17.47
C GLY A 49 2.51 12.12 17.19
N TRP A 50 2.35 11.15 16.29
CA TRP A 50 1.08 10.49 16.05
C TRP A 50 0.92 9.39 17.10
N ASN A 51 0.21 9.72 18.19
CA ASN A 51 -0.22 8.71 19.15
C ASN A 51 -1.00 7.64 18.38
N LYS A 52 -0.42 6.45 18.30
CA LYS A 52 -1.01 5.28 17.65
C LYS A 52 -2.42 5.15 18.22
N PRO A 53 -3.52 5.17 17.43
CA PRO A 53 -4.80 4.74 17.97
C PRO A 53 -4.60 3.28 18.38
N GLU A 54 -4.52 3.05 19.69
CA GLU A 54 -3.94 1.85 20.32
C GLU A 54 -4.74 0.56 20.04
N HIS A 55 -5.79 0.63 19.22
CA HIS A 55 -6.76 -0.45 19.06
C HIS A 55 -7.17 -0.82 17.61
N SER A 56 -6.57 -0.30 16.53
CA SER A 56 -7.22 -0.49 15.21
C SER A 56 -6.36 -0.72 13.96
N SER A 57 -5.02 -0.75 14.03
CA SER A 57 -4.23 -1.05 12.82
C SER A 57 -3.62 -2.45 12.88
N PRO A 58 -3.98 -3.37 11.96
CA PRO A 58 -3.27 -4.63 11.80
C PRO A 58 -1.80 -4.32 11.51
N VAL A 59 -0.90 -4.87 12.32
CA VAL A 59 0.54 -4.84 12.02
C VAL A 59 0.78 -5.84 10.88
N PRO A 60 1.62 -5.53 9.87
CA PRO A 60 2.04 -6.54 8.91
C PRO A 60 2.71 -7.72 9.64
N VAL A 61 2.22 -8.96 9.44
CA VAL A 61 2.78 -10.18 10.04
C VAL A 61 3.30 -11.12 8.96
N GLY A 62 4.38 -11.85 9.25
CA GLY A 62 4.95 -12.85 8.35
C GLY A 62 5.44 -12.23 7.03
N LYS A 63 5.11 -12.85 5.90
CA LYS A 63 5.52 -12.39 4.56
C LYS A 63 5.11 -10.93 4.26
N LEU A 64 4.02 -10.45 4.85
CA LEU A 64 3.58 -9.06 4.63
C LEU A 64 4.50 -8.04 5.33
N ALA A 65 5.17 -8.42 6.42
CA ALA A 65 6.17 -7.58 7.09
C ALA A 65 7.42 -7.40 6.23
N GLU A 66 7.84 -8.44 5.52
CA GLU A 66 8.93 -8.37 4.55
C GLU A 66 8.58 -7.41 3.42
N VAL A 67 7.38 -7.55 2.83
CA VAL A 67 6.89 -6.63 1.79
C VAL A 67 6.87 -5.19 2.31
N SER A 68 6.42 -4.96 3.56
CA SER A 68 6.42 -3.63 4.15
C SER A 68 7.83 -3.05 4.29
N SER A 69 8.78 -3.83 4.81
CA SER A 69 10.18 -3.43 4.95
C SER A 69 10.80 -3.01 3.63
N ILE A 70 10.54 -3.78 2.57
CA ILE A 70 11.11 -3.48 1.25
C ILE A 70 10.39 -2.30 0.58
N LEU A 71 9.07 -2.14 0.75
CA LEU A 71 8.36 -0.93 0.32
C LEU A 71 8.92 0.32 0.99
N LEU A 72 9.15 0.28 2.31
CA LEU A 72 9.76 1.39 3.05
C LEU A 72 11.14 1.74 2.50
N ARG A 73 11.97 0.73 2.25
CA ARG A 73 13.32 0.90 1.68
C ARG A 73 13.29 1.49 0.28
N LEU A 74 12.44 0.97 -0.61
CA LEU A 74 12.23 1.58 -1.93
C LEU A 74 11.75 3.02 -1.82
N GLY A 75 10.88 3.29 -0.85
CA GLY A 75 10.44 4.63 -0.53
C GLY A 75 11.59 5.57 -0.23
N ASP A 76 12.53 5.12 0.59
CA ASP A 76 13.72 5.90 0.95
C ASP A 76 14.61 6.15 -0.27
N GLU A 77 14.81 5.13 -1.12
CA GLU A 77 15.55 5.27 -2.39
C GLU A 77 14.86 6.23 -3.37
N LEU A 78 13.55 6.14 -3.54
CA LEU A 78 12.78 7.03 -4.41
C LEU A 78 12.87 8.49 -3.93
N GLU A 79 12.78 8.70 -2.63
CA GLU A 79 12.97 10.01 -2.00
C GLU A 79 14.42 10.52 -2.12
N TYR A 80 15.41 9.62 -2.11
CA TYR A 80 16.81 9.98 -2.34
C TYR A 80 17.06 10.41 -3.80
N ILE A 81 16.50 9.68 -4.76
CA ILE A 81 16.70 9.94 -6.20
C ILE A 81 15.93 11.21 -6.64
N ARG A 82 14.72 11.44 -6.11
CA ARG A 82 13.89 12.61 -6.45
C ARG A 82 13.23 13.23 -5.20
N PRO A 83 14.01 13.88 -4.33
CA PRO A 83 13.49 14.44 -3.08
C PRO A 83 12.36 15.45 -3.30
N ASN A 84 12.40 16.20 -4.41
CA ASN A 84 11.37 17.16 -4.73
C ASN A 84 10.04 16.51 -5.10
N LEU A 85 10.01 15.32 -5.72
CA LEU A 85 8.77 14.72 -6.23
C LEU A 85 7.94 14.03 -5.14
N TYR A 86 8.61 13.55 -4.08
CA TYR A 86 7.98 12.76 -3.02
C TYR A 86 7.89 13.52 -1.68
N ARG A 87 8.61 14.64 -1.50
CA ARG A 87 8.43 15.55 -0.36
C ARG A 87 7.62 16.77 -0.75
N ASN A 88 6.66 17.15 0.09
CA ASN A 88 5.81 18.34 -0.08
C ASN A 88 4.86 18.24 -1.29
N ILE A 89 4.26 17.08 -1.49
CA ILE A 89 3.31 16.84 -2.58
C ILE A 89 2.15 17.83 -2.48
N ALA A 90 1.64 18.12 -1.27
CA ALA A 90 0.57 19.12 -1.12
C ALA A 90 1.02 20.54 -1.54
N ARG A 91 2.28 20.92 -1.26
CA ARG A 91 2.86 22.21 -1.66
C ARG A 91 3.09 22.29 -3.16
N GLN A 92 3.49 21.19 -3.79
CA GLN A 92 3.64 21.13 -5.26
C GLN A 92 2.32 21.20 -5.98
N LEU A 93 1.28 20.61 -5.41
CA LEU A 93 -0.05 20.63 -5.98
C LEU A 93 -0.84 21.92 -5.63
N ASN A 94 -0.29 22.79 -4.77
CA ASN A 94 -0.92 24.03 -4.29
C ASN A 94 -2.33 23.82 -3.75
N ILE A 95 -2.55 22.73 -3.03
CA ILE A 95 -3.88 22.29 -2.62
C ILE A 95 -4.16 22.69 -1.18
N SER A 96 -5.30 23.33 -0.95
CA SER A 96 -5.81 23.54 0.40
C SER A 96 -6.38 22.21 0.93
N LEU A 97 -5.74 21.58 1.91
CA LEU A 97 -6.15 20.31 2.50
C LEU A 97 -7.36 20.48 3.45
N HIS A 98 -8.40 21.18 2.99
CA HIS A 98 -9.60 21.51 3.77
C HIS A 98 -10.79 20.59 3.49
N SER A 99 -10.71 19.73 2.48
CA SER A 99 -11.81 18.83 2.09
C SER A 99 -11.29 17.46 1.70
N GLU A 100 -12.05 16.43 2.08
CA GLU A 100 -11.79 15.04 1.75
C GLU A 100 -11.69 14.81 0.22
N THR A 101 -12.64 15.39 -0.52
CA THR A 101 -12.73 15.26 -1.98
C THR A 101 -11.48 15.78 -2.67
N VAL A 102 -10.95 16.89 -2.17
CA VAL A 102 -9.76 17.55 -2.71
C VAL A 102 -8.52 16.67 -2.51
N VAL A 103 -8.39 16.02 -1.35
CA VAL A 103 -7.28 15.08 -1.07
C VAL A 103 -7.38 13.83 -1.93
N THR A 104 -8.58 13.27 -2.09
CA THR A 104 -8.79 12.08 -2.93
C THR A 104 -8.55 12.37 -4.40
N ASP A 105 -9.01 13.51 -4.92
CA ASP A 105 -8.82 13.91 -6.31
C ASP A 105 -7.34 14.15 -6.61
N ALA A 106 -6.63 14.80 -5.69
CA ALA A 106 -5.18 14.99 -5.78
C ALA A 106 -4.44 13.66 -5.87
N PHE A 107 -4.77 12.74 -4.96
CA PHE A 107 -4.18 11.40 -4.94
C PHE A 107 -4.44 10.64 -6.25
N LEU A 108 -5.68 10.65 -6.72
CA LEU A 108 -6.08 9.95 -7.95
C LEU A 108 -5.45 10.56 -9.20
N ALA A 109 -5.32 11.88 -9.28
CA ALA A 109 -4.65 12.56 -10.38
C ALA A 109 -3.17 12.13 -10.50
N VAL A 110 -2.44 12.16 -9.38
CA VAL A 110 -1.04 11.73 -9.33
C VAL A 110 -0.91 10.23 -9.62
N ALA A 111 -1.79 9.40 -9.05
CA ALA A 111 -1.81 7.96 -9.32
C ALA A 111 -2.00 7.69 -10.82
N THR A 112 -2.98 8.33 -11.46
CA THR A 112 -3.25 8.18 -12.89
C THR A 112 -2.03 8.55 -13.72
N GLN A 113 -1.31 9.63 -13.36
CA GLN A 113 -0.09 10.02 -14.05
C GLN A 113 1.03 8.98 -13.89
N ILE A 114 1.24 8.45 -12.67
CA ILE A 114 2.26 7.41 -12.38
C ILE A 114 2.02 6.16 -13.24
N PHE A 115 0.77 5.74 -13.38
CA PHE A 115 0.41 4.50 -14.08
C PHE A 115 0.09 4.67 -15.58
N SER A 116 0.18 5.89 -16.11
CA SER A 116 -0.10 6.21 -17.53
C SER A 116 0.67 5.34 -18.53
N SER A 117 1.93 5.01 -18.23
CA SER A 117 2.78 4.15 -19.06
C SER A 117 2.85 2.69 -18.57
N GLY A 118 1.80 2.22 -17.88
CA GLY A 118 1.69 0.84 -17.38
C GLY A 118 2.07 0.66 -15.91
N ILE A 119 1.94 -0.59 -15.42
CA ILE A 119 2.06 -0.94 -14.00
C ILE A 119 3.38 -1.69 -13.74
N THR A 120 4.16 -1.22 -12.77
CA THR A 120 5.38 -1.87 -12.25
C THR A 120 5.42 -1.78 -10.72
N TRP A 121 6.19 -2.65 -10.07
CA TRP A 121 6.37 -2.61 -8.61
C TRP A 121 6.96 -1.27 -8.13
N GLY A 122 7.91 -0.67 -8.87
CA GLY A 122 8.44 0.66 -8.53
C GLY A 122 7.39 1.77 -8.61
N LYS A 123 6.43 1.69 -9.54
CA LYS A 123 5.29 2.62 -9.61
C LYS A 123 4.31 2.39 -8.48
N ILE A 124 4.08 1.14 -8.08
CA ILE A 124 3.30 0.81 -6.88
C ILE A 124 3.99 1.42 -5.65
N ALA A 125 5.29 1.22 -5.45
CA ALA A 125 6.03 1.84 -4.36
C ALA A 125 5.93 3.39 -4.38
N SER A 126 5.97 4.00 -5.56
CA SER A 126 5.75 5.44 -5.74
C SER A 126 4.37 5.89 -5.27
N LEU A 127 3.32 5.10 -5.52
CA LEU A 127 1.96 5.37 -5.04
C LEU A 127 1.89 5.42 -3.50
N TYR A 128 2.58 4.49 -2.82
CA TYR A 128 2.67 4.48 -1.35
C TYR A 128 3.41 5.71 -0.82
N ALA A 129 4.52 6.11 -1.48
CA ALA A 129 5.24 7.34 -1.13
C ALA A 129 4.34 8.58 -1.28
N VAL A 130 3.52 8.64 -2.33
CA VAL A 130 2.54 9.72 -2.55
C VAL A 130 1.47 9.76 -1.46
N ALA A 131 0.88 8.60 -1.14
CA ALA A 131 -0.10 8.48 -0.06
C ALA A 131 0.47 8.97 1.28
N ALA A 132 1.71 8.57 1.60
CA ALA A 132 2.37 8.96 2.82
C ALA A 132 2.75 10.44 2.87
N GLY A 133 3.20 11.02 1.75
CA GLY A 133 3.45 12.45 1.65
C GLY A 133 2.19 13.28 1.91
N LEU A 134 1.07 12.93 1.27
CA LEU A 134 -0.22 13.57 1.52
C LEU A 134 -0.69 13.38 2.96
N ALA A 135 -0.55 12.19 3.53
CA ALA A 135 -0.94 11.93 4.91
C ALA A 135 -0.12 12.77 5.90
N VAL A 136 1.20 12.86 5.72
CA VAL A 136 2.06 13.71 6.54
C VAL A 136 1.64 15.18 6.45
N ASP A 137 1.33 15.67 5.24
CA ASP A 137 0.88 17.04 5.04
C ASP A 137 -0.50 17.28 5.70
N CYS A 138 -1.45 16.34 5.59
CA CYS A 138 -2.75 16.42 6.28
C CYS A 138 -2.60 16.49 7.81
N VAL A 139 -1.73 15.66 8.40
CA VAL A 139 -1.52 15.68 9.86
C VAL A 139 -0.87 17.00 10.30
N ARG A 140 0.07 17.55 9.51
CA ARG A 140 0.67 18.87 9.80
C ARG A 140 -0.35 20.01 9.80
N HIS A 141 -1.40 19.91 8.99
CA HIS A 141 -2.50 20.88 8.94
C HIS A 141 -3.64 20.57 9.92
N ALA A 142 -3.38 19.74 10.96
CA ALA A 142 -4.35 19.33 11.96
C ALA A 142 -5.61 18.64 11.38
N GLN A 143 -5.44 17.89 10.28
CA GLN A 143 -6.48 17.07 9.64
C GLN A 143 -6.16 15.57 9.73
N PRO A 144 -6.08 14.99 10.95
CA PRO A 144 -5.74 13.58 11.17
C PRO A 144 -6.73 12.60 10.49
N ALA A 145 -8.00 12.98 10.41
CA ALA A 145 -9.05 12.14 9.82
C ALA A 145 -8.79 11.78 8.35
N MET A 146 -8.11 12.67 7.60
CA MET A 146 -7.79 12.46 6.18
C MET A 146 -6.85 11.27 5.94
N VAL A 147 -6.10 10.83 6.95
CA VAL A 147 -5.25 9.63 6.84
C VAL A 147 -6.09 8.40 6.51
N HIS A 148 -7.28 8.26 7.12
CA HIS A 148 -8.18 7.15 6.84
C HIS A 148 -8.71 7.21 5.42
N THR A 149 -9.15 8.38 4.96
CA THR A 149 -9.56 8.64 3.58
C THR A 149 -8.48 8.23 2.58
N ILE A 150 -7.22 8.64 2.82
CA ILE A 150 -6.11 8.31 1.90
C ILE A 150 -5.91 6.80 1.81
N VAL A 151 -5.94 6.09 2.93
CA VAL A 151 -5.81 4.62 2.97
C VAL A 151 -6.96 3.95 2.22
N ASP A 152 -8.19 4.44 2.40
CA ASP A 152 -9.35 3.90 1.70
C ASP A 152 -9.31 4.19 0.20
N CYS A 153 -8.90 5.39 -0.19
CA CYS A 153 -8.70 5.79 -1.58
C CYS A 153 -7.64 4.92 -2.27
N LEU A 154 -6.51 4.66 -1.59
CA LEU A 154 -5.48 3.74 -2.10
C LEU A 154 -6.03 2.31 -2.26
N GLY A 155 -6.76 1.81 -1.27
CA GLY A 155 -7.35 0.46 -1.35
C GLY A 155 -8.36 0.34 -2.51
N GLU A 156 -9.14 1.39 -2.74
CA GLU A 156 -10.08 1.47 -3.85
C GLU A 156 -9.37 1.54 -5.22
N PHE A 157 -8.28 2.30 -5.31
CA PHE A 157 -7.43 2.35 -6.50
C PHE A 157 -6.81 0.97 -6.79
N VAL A 158 -6.30 0.29 -5.75
CA VAL A 158 -5.78 -1.08 -5.87
C VAL A 158 -6.88 -2.00 -6.42
N ARG A 159 -8.08 -1.95 -5.84
CA ARG A 159 -9.22 -2.77 -6.25
C ARG A 159 -9.58 -2.59 -7.71
N LYS A 160 -9.64 -1.34 -8.18
CA LYS A 160 -10.09 -1.00 -9.55
C LYS A 160 -9.01 -1.21 -10.60
N THR A 161 -7.75 -0.94 -10.28
CA THR A 161 -6.68 -0.78 -11.28
C THR A 161 -5.57 -1.81 -11.14
N LEU A 162 -5.20 -2.19 -9.91
CA LEU A 162 -4.01 -2.99 -9.66
C LEU A 162 -4.31 -4.47 -9.44
N VAL A 163 -5.47 -4.83 -8.87
CA VAL A 163 -5.80 -6.21 -8.48
C VAL A 163 -5.59 -7.23 -9.61
N THR A 164 -6.08 -6.96 -10.83
CA THR A 164 -5.90 -7.87 -11.97
C THR A 164 -4.43 -8.05 -12.35
N TRP A 165 -3.62 -6.98 -12.26
CA TRP A 165 -2.19 -7.06 -12.52
C TRP A 165 -1.46 -7.83 -11.41
N MET A 166 -1.82 -7.57 -10.16
CA MET A 166 -1.22 -8.22 -8.98
C MET A 166 -1.52 -9.72 -8.93
N LYS A 167 -2.75 -10.13 -9.25
CA LYS A 167 -3.12 -11.55 -9.35
C LYS A 167 -2.24 -12.31 -10.34
N ARG A 168 -1.97 -11.73 -11.51
CA ARG A 168 -1.06 -12.30 -12.52
C ARG A 168 0.39 -12.43 -12.05
N ARG A 169 0.77 -11.72 -11.00
CA ARG A 169 2.11 -11.73 -10.39
C ARG A 169 2.19 -12.57 -9.10
N GLY A 170 1.10 -13.25 -8.71
CA GLY A 170 1.05 -14.04 -7.46
C GLY A 170 0.80 -13.19 -6.20
N GLY A 171 0.28 -11.97 -6.35
CA GLY A 171 -0.02 -11.07 -5.24
C GLY A 171 1.20 -10.37 -4.64
N TRP A 172 1.10 -9.96 -3.37
CA TRP A 172 2.13 -9.19 -2.68
C TRP A 172 3.35 -10.02 -2.26
N CYS A 173 3.24 -11.34 -2.10
CA CYS A 173 4.26 -12.12 -1.40
C CYS A 173 5.10 -13.05 -2.30
N GLU A 174 4.62 -13.43 -3.49
CA GLU A 174 5.31 -14.48 -4.26
C GLU A 174 6.45 -13.98 -5.15
N LYS A 175 6.37 -12.75 -5.68
CA LYS A 175 7.31 -12.25 -6.72
C LYS A 175 7.49 -10.72 -6.71
N CYS A 176 7.41 -10.06 -5.55
CA CYS A 176 7.45 -8.60 -5.50
C CYS A 176 8.81 -7.95 -5.85
N TRP A 177 9.86 -8.75 -6.11
CA TRP A 177 11.24 -8.25 -6.31
C TRP A 177 11.92 -9.05 -7.42
#